data_AF-A0A5P9H187-F1
#
_entry.id   AF-A0A5P9H187-F1
#
_cell.length_a   1.000
_cell.length_b   1.000
_cell.length_c   1.000
_cell.angle_alpha   90.00
_cell.angle_beta   90.00
_cell.angle_gamma   90.00
#
_symmetry.space_group_name_H-M   'P 1'
#
loop_
_entity.id
_entity.type
_entity.pdbx_description
1 polymer ?
#
loop_
_entity_poly.entity_id
_entity_poly.type
_entity_poly.pdbx_seq_one_letter_code
_entity_poly.pdbx_strand_id
1 'polypeptide(L)'
;MDSFGKFAARLPGALAFALALWLVASPLAAQEGPPFEGYYVVENGQAVGPLPASEMQARLRDGRVTDTSLVWKKGMQDWEAARFRPDLGAELGPPAERDPQPDQTVQDFGRYLAGTWTSEAAQAELPEVGQVDVVSTITFGTDGIFTLLTEMSSVAGAPQPMTVHVEGNGTFTLSGATTNTVTVSYLGTSLTKVEGQAGAGWPDQLQFDTTIKAIDQGTFFEDGSTYRKVSQ
;
A
#
# COMPACT_ATOMS: atom_id res chain seq x y z
N MET A 1 23.35 16.24 -24.82
CA MET A 1 22.40 16.56 -23.73
C MET A 1 21.05 15.93 -24.08
N ASP A 2 21.05 14.63 -24.42
CA ASP A 2 20.01 13.99 -25.24
C ASP A 2 19.45 12.70 -24.62
N SER A 3 19.74 12.43 -23.33
CA SER A 3 19.33 11.19 -22.66
C SER A 3 18.06 11.34 -21.81
N PHE A 4 17.70 12.55 -21.37
CA PHE A 4 16.48 12.77 -20.58
C PHE A 4 15.19 12.86 -21.43
N GLY A 5 15.31 13.09 -22.75
CA GLY A 5 14.16 13.15 -23.66
C GLY A 5 13.56 11.79 -24.04
N LYS A 6 14.16 10.68 -23.61
CA LYS A 6 13.72 9.32 -23.94
C LYS A 6 12.92 8.62 -22.83
N PHE A 7 12.74 9.25 -21.67
CA PHE A 7 11.81 8.78 -20.63
C PHE A 7 10.33 8.96 -21.01
N ALA A 8 10.03 9.66 -22.11
CA ALA A 8 8.68 9.98 -22.57
C ALA A 8 8.01 8.89 -23.44
N ALA A 9 8.44 7.62 -23.36
CA ALA A 9 7.86 6.54 -24.15
C ALA A 9 6.98 5.62 -23.29
N ARG A 10 5.67 5.93 -23.28
CA ARG A 10 4.55 5.04 -22.89
C ARG A 10 4.63 4.44 -21.48
N LEU A 11 4.13 5.16 -20.50
CA LEU A 11 3.62 4.59 -19.26
C LEU A 11 2.13 4.92 -19.19
N PRO A 12 1.22 3.94 -19.20
CA PRO A 12 -0.20 4.22 -19.02
C PRO A 12 -0.46 4.47 -17.53
N GLY A 13 -0.92 5.67 -17.20
CA GLY A 13 -1.65 5.96 -15.97
C GLY A 13 -0.83 5.86 -14.69
N ALA A 14 -0.28 6.97 -14.24
CA ALA A 14 0.00 7.20 -12.82
C ALA A 14 -1.33 7.09 -12.05
N LEU A 15 -1.76 5.92 -11.61
CA LEU A 15 -1.41 5.34 -10.31
C LEU A 15 -1.39 3.79 -10.40
N ALA A 16 -1.07 3.28 -11.59
CA ALA A 16 -0.62 1.92 -11.80
C ALA A 16 0.85 1.97 -12.24
N PHE A 17 1.74 2.38 -11.34
CA PHE A 17 3.14 2.02 -11.54
C PHE A 17 3.26 0.53 -11.20
N ALA A 18 3.24 -0.28 -12.27
CA ALA A 18 3.51 -1.69 -12.23
C ALA A 18 4.80 -1.94 -11.41
N LEU A 19 4.62 -2.45 -10.21
CA LEU A 19 5.62 -3.21 -9.48
C LEU A 19 5.91 -4.48 -10.31
N ALA A 20 6.71 -4.35 -11.36
CA ALA A 20 7.42 -5.49 -11.92
C ALA A 20 8.52 -5.84 -10.90
N LEU A 21 8.10 -6.51 -9.82
CA LEU A 21 8.97 -7.30 -8.95
C LEU A 21 9.67 -8.35 -9.82
N TRP A 22 10.79 -8.00 -10.43
CA TRP A 22 11.85 -8.97 -10.58
C TRP A 22 12.54 -9.06 -9.23
N LEU A 23 12.47 -10.24 -8.63
CA LEU A 23 13.35 -10.63 -7.54
C LEU A 23 14.79 -10.28 -7.92
N VAL A 24 15.40 -9.32 -7.22
CA VAL A 24 16.83 -9.43 -6.93
C VAL A 24 16.92 -10.04 -5.55
N ALA A 25 16.79 -11.37 -5.51
CA ALA A 25 17.32 -12.13 -4.40
C ALA A 25 18.80 -11.77 -4.29
N SER A 26 19.18 -10.99 -3.28
CA SER A 26 20.59 -10.87 -2.91
C SER A 26 21.10 -12.29 -2.62
N PRO A 27 22.13 -12.78 -3.34
CA PRO A 27 22.64 -14.12 -3.13
C PRO A 27 23.70 -14.03 -2.04
N LEU A 28 23.36 -14.36 -0.79
CA LEU A 28 24.34 -14.91 0.13
C LEU A 28 23.64 -15.73 1.21
N ALA A 29 24.00 -17.01 1.24
CA ALA A 29 23.49 -18.09 2.09
C ALA A 29 22.06 -18.59 1.76
N ALA A 30 21.90 -19.13 0.55
CA ALA A 30 21.06 -20.31 0.36
C ALA A 30 21.64 -21.46 1.19
N GLN A 31 21.25 -21.55 2.46
CA GLN A 31 21.21 -22.83 3.17
C GLN A 31 19.85 -23.43 2.85
N GLU A 32 19.84 -24.44 1.97
CA GLU A 32 18.66 -25.24 1.64
C GLU A 32 18.15 -25.95 2.90
N GLY A 33 17.23 -25.31 3.62
CA GLY A 33 16.30 -25.96 4.54
C GLY A 33 15.02 -26.39 3.79
N PRO A 34 14.21 -27.29 4.38
CA PRO A 34 13.03 -27.87 3.72
C PRO A 34 12.04 -26.79 3.23
N PRO A 35 11.11 -27.09 2.30
CA PRO A 35 10.19 -26.10 1.76
C PRO A 35 9.29 -25.58 2.90
N PHE A 36 9.62 -24.43 3.47
CA PHE A 36 8.99 -23.99 4.71
C PHE A 36 7.56 -23.48 4.47
N GLU A 37 6.58 -24.27 4.92
CA GLU A 37 5.21 -23.81 5.17
C GLU A 37 5.19 -22.89 6.40
N GLY A 38 4.70 -21.67 6.26
CA GLY A 38 4.60 -20.72 7.37
C GLY A 38 3.83 -19.45 7.03
N TYR A 39 3.53 -18.67 8.06
CA TYR A 39 2.87 -17.37 7.97
C TYR A 39 3.89 -16.25 7.84
N TYR A 40 3.58 -15.27 7.02
CA TYR A 40 4.25 -13.99 7.02
C TYR A 40 3.34 -12.98 7.71
N VAL A 41 3.92 -12.05 8.45
CA VAL A 41 3.19 -10.97 9.13
C VAL A 41 3.87 -9.64 8.83
N VAL A 42 3.11 -8.55 8.68
CA VAL A 42 3.70 -7.22 8.52
C VAL A 42 4.04 -6.65 9.90
N GLU A 43 5.32 -6.41 10.14
CA GLU A 43 5.85 -5.75 11.34
C GLU A 43 6.72 -4.56 10.89
N ASN A 44 6.41 -3.35 11.37
CA ASN A 44 7.12 -2.11 11.00
C ASN A 44 7.27 -1.88 9.47
N GLY A 45 6.19 -2.13 8.72
CA GLY A 45 6.19 -1.99 7.26
C GLY A 45 6.93 -3.10 6.49
N GLN A 46 7.46 -4.11 7.17
CA GLN A 46 8.18 -5.23 6.55
C GLN A 46 7.49 -6.57 6.78
N ALA A 47 7.47 -7.41 5.76
CA ALA A 47 7.01 -8.78 5.85
C ALA A 47 8.03 -9.65 6.62
N VAL A 48 7.63 -10.18 7.77
CA VAL A 48 8.43 -11.07 8.62
C VAL A 48 7.89 -12.50 8.51
N GLY A 49 8.73 -13.45 8.09
CA GLY A 49 8.37 -14.86 7.95
C GLY A 49 9.33 -15.63 7.03
N PRO A 50 9.05 -16.91 6.71
CA PRO A 50 7.88 -17.68 7.12
C PRO A 50 7.97 -18.13 8.58
N LEU A 51 7.01 -17.70 9.40
CA LEU A 51 6.83 -18.10 10.79
C LEU A 51 6.10 -19.45 10.84
N PRO A 52 6.64 -20.47 11.54
CA PRO A 52 5.90 -21.70 11.77
C PRO A 52 4.62 -21.41 12.56
N ALA A 53 3.61 -22.25 12.40
CA ALA A 53 2.30 -22.06 13.06
C ALA A 53 2.40 -21.90 14.58
N SER A 54 3.34 -22.59 15.23
CA SER A 54 3.61 -22.45 16.67
C SER A 54 4.15 -21.07 17.07
N GLU A 55 5.01 -20.48 16.24
CA GLU A 55 5.53 -19.13 16.47
C GLU A 55 4.45 -18.08 16.19
N MET A 56 3.65 -18.27 15.15
CA MET A 56 2.49 -17.43 14.86
C MET A 56 1.51 -17.42 16.04
N GLN A 57 1.21 -18.59 16.62
CA GLN A 57 0.39 -18.70 17.83
C GLN A 57 1.02 -18.01 19.04
N ALA A 58 2.33 -18.18 19.25
CA ALA A 58 3.02 -17.49 20.34
C ALA A 58 2.95 -15.96 20.19
N ARG A 59 3.12 -15.44 18.96
CA ARG A 59 2.99 -14.00 18.68
C ARG A 59 1.57 -13.49 18.85
N LEU A 60 0.55 -14.29 18.49
CA LEU A 60 -0.86 -13.98 18.75
C LEU A 60 -1.16 -13.89 20.25
N ARG A 61 -0.65 -14.84 21.05
CA ARG A 61 -0.83 -14.87 22.51
C ARG A 61 -0.11 -13.73 23.23
N ASP A 62 1.09 -13.40 22.78
CA ASP A 62 1.91 -12.32 23.35
C ASP A 62 1.49 -10.92 22.82
N GLY A 63 0.47 -10.83 21.96
CA GLY A 63 -0.03 -9.57 21.39
C GLY A 63 0.87 -8.92 20.35
N ARG A 64 1.94 -9.60 19.91
CA ARG A 64 2.83 -9.15 18.83
C ARG A 64 2.16 -9.22 17.46
N VAL A 65 1.25 -10.18 17.30
CA VAL A 65 0.29 -10.22 16.20
C VAL A 65 -1.08 -10.01 16.82
N THR A 66 -1.82 -9.03 16.31
CA THR A 66 -3.18 -8.70 16.76
C THR A 66 -4.19 -9.10 15.68
N ASP A 67 -5.47 -8.93 15.98
CA ASP A 67 -6.59 -9.14 15.05
C ASP A 67 -6.48 -8.27 13.78
N THR A 68 -5.86 -7.10 13.87
CA THR A 68 -5.59 -6.17 12.77
C THR A 68 -4.27 -6.42 12.01
N SER A 69 -3.35 -7.22 12.56
CA SER A 69 -2.07 -7.51 11.91
C SER A 69 -2.28 -8.18 10.56
N LEU A 70 -1.63 -7.67 9.51
CA LEU A 70 -1.66 -8.27 8.18
C LEU A 70 -0.84 -9.55 8.17
N VAL A 71 -1.45 -10.62 7.70
CA VAL A 71 -0.86 -11.94 7.61
C VAL A 71 -1.02 -12.50 6.20
N TRP A 72 -0.03 -13.26 5.74
CA TRP A 72 -0.08 -13.97 4.46
C TRP A 72 0.49 -15.36 4.63
N LYS A 73 0.01 -16.33 3.85
CA LYS A 73 0.60 -17.67 3.79
C LYS A 73 0.60 -18.17 2.36
N LYS A 74 1.49 -19.12 2.07
CA LYS A 74 1.58 -19.75 0.75
C LYS A 74 0.21 -20.27 0.29
N GLY A 75 -0.21 -19.84 -0.90
CA GLY A 75 -1.51 -20.17 -1.50
C GLY A 75 -2.59 -19.10 -1.32
N MET A 76 -2.32 -18.01 -0.59
CA MET A 76 -3.19 -16.84 -0.54
C MET A 76 -2.96 -15.94 -1.77
N GLN A 77 -4.04 -15.36 -2.29
CA GLN A 77 -3.97 -14.35 -3.35
C GLN A 77 -3.36 -13.03 -2.86
N ASP A 78 -3.72 -12.61 -1.64
CA ASP A 78 -3.33 -11.31 -1.09
C ASP A 78 -3.22 -11.37 0.45
N TRP A 79 -2.62 -10.33 1.05
CA TRP A 79 -2.48 -10.14 2.49
C TRP A 79 -3.85 -9.94 3.17
N GLU A 80 -3.97 -10.48 4.38
CA GLU A 80 -5.23 -10.45 5.10
C GLU A 80 -5.05 -10.18 6.58
N ALA A 81 -5.87 -9.30 7.17
CA ALA A 81 -5.80 -9.08 8.61
C ALA A 81 -6.16 -10.38 9.35
N ALA A 82 -5.44 -10.68 10.44
CA ALA A 82 -5.55 -11.94 11.16
C ALA A 82 -7.00 -12.30 11.54
N ARG A 83 -7.84 -11.30 11.87
CA ARG A 83 -9.27 -11.51 12.20
C ARG A 83 -10.11 -12.13 11.08
N PHE A 84 -9.72 -11.95 9.83
CA PHE A 84 -10.44 -12.52 8.68
C PHE A 84 -9.94 -13.93 8.34
N ARG A 85 -8.87 -14.41 9.00
CA ARG A 85 -8.32 -15.75 8.85
C ARG A 85 -9.08 -16.75 9.72
N PRO A 86 -9.89 -17.66 9.16
CA PRO A 86 -10.61 -18.64 9.95
C PRO A 86 -9.66 -19.61 10.69
N ASP A 87 -8.48 -19.85 10.12
CA ASP A 87 -7.43 -20.71 10.68
C ASP A 87 -6.67 -20.09 11.86
N LEU A 88 -6.80 -18.78 12.09
CA LEU A 88 -6.23 -18.09 13.27
C LEU A 88 -7.28 -17.78 14.35
N GLY A 89 -8.57 -18.00 14.05
CA GLY A 89 -9.69 -17.55 14.88
C GLY A 89 -9.74 -18.10 16.30
N ALA A 90 -9.16 -19.28 16.57
CA ALA A 90 -9.16 -19.88 17.90
C ALA A 90 -8.36 -19.06 18.94
N GLU A 91 -7.33 -18.33 18.49
CA GLU A 91 -6.47 -17.50 19.36
C GLU A 91 -6.89 -16.02 19.34
N LEU A 92 -7.77 -15.61 18.42
CA LEU A 92 -8.23 -14.22 18.22
C LEU A 92 -9.55 -13.87 18.92
N GLY A 93 -10.31 -14.86 19.42
CA GLY A 93 -11.61 -14.68 20.07
C GLY A 93 -12.82 -14.76 19.10
N PRO A 94 -14.09 -14.81 19.62
CA PRO A 94 -15.24 -15.19 18.81
C PRO A 94 -15.72 -14.12 17.81
N PRO A 95 -16.32 -14.54 16.68
CA PRO A 95 -16.45 -13.74 15.45
C PRO A 95 -17.88 -13.21 15.21
N ALA A 96 -18.58 -12.81 16.26
CA ALA A 96 -20.01 -12.47 16.16
C ALA A 96 -20.24 -11.04 15.63
N GLU A 97 -20.17 -10.85 14.30
CA GLU A 97 -20.86 -9.80 13.50
C GLU A 97 -20.37 -9.80 12.03
N ARG A 98 -20.35 -10.95 11.37
CA ARG A 98 -19.99 -11.04 9.94
C ARG A 98 -21.19 -10.77 9.04
N ASP A 99 -20.98 -9.82 8.13
CA ASP A 99 -21.76 -9.35 6.96
C ASP A 99 -22.77 -8.21 7.18
N PRO A 100 -22.48 -6.98 6.69
CA PRO A 100 -23.48 -5.97 6.43
C PRO A 100 -24.11 -6.11 5.03
N GLN A 101 -25.42 -5.83 5.04
CA GLN A 101 -26.41 -5.73 3.98
C GLN A 101 -25.94 -4.91 2.74
N PRO A 102 -26.43 -5.21 1.52
CA PRO A 102 -26.05 -4.48 0.30
C PRO A 102 -26.42 -2.99 0.34
N ASP A 103 -25.52 -2.17 -0.20
CA ASP A 103 -25.59 -0.74 -0.53
C ASP A 103 -25.36 0.29 0.62
N GLN A 104 -25.39 -0.10 1.89
CA GLN A 104 -24.99 0.82 2.98
C GLN A 104 -23.46 0.89 3.17
N THR A 105 -22.75 -0.21 2.89
CA THR A 105 -21.29 -0.30 3.08
C THR A 105 -20.51 0.70 2.22
N VAL A 106 -20.95 1.00 1.00
CA VAL A 106 -20.26 1.97 0.12
C VAL A 106 -20.34 3.39 0.69
N GLN A 107 -21.50 3.79 1.22
CA GLN A 107 -21.65 5.11 1.87
C GLN A 107 -20.80 5.19 3.14
N ASP A 108 -20.77 4.11 3.92
CA ASP A 108 -19.91 4.01 5.10
C ASP A 108 -18.42 4.07 4.72
N PHE A 109 -18.02 3.45 3.62
CA PHE A 109 -16.65 3.57 3.08
C PHE A 109 -16.33 4.99 2.63
N GLY A 110 -17.28 5.70 2.02
CA GLY A 110 -17.13 7.12 1.70
C GLY A 110 -16.87 7.96 2.95
N ARG A 111 -17.61 7.71 4.03
CA ARG A 111 -17.39 8.36 5.33
C ARG A 111 -16.08 7.93 5.99
N TYR A 112 -15.74 6.65 5.89
CA TYR A 112 -14.51 6.08 6.41
C TYR A 112 -13.29 6.77 5.80
N LEU A 113 -13.21 6.79 4.46
CA LEU A 113 -12.11 7.36 3.70
C LEU A 113 -12.04 8.88 3.80
N ALA A 114 -13.14 9.58 4.09
CA ALA A 114 -13.13 11.04 4.18
C ALA A 114 -12.03 11.56 5.13
N GLY A 115 -11.22 12.49 4.64
CA GLY A 115 -10.08 13.07 5.36
C GLY A 115 -8.73 12.76 4.69
N THR A 116 -7.66 13.11 5.40
CA THR A 116 -6.27 12.98 4.93
C THR A 116 -5.61 11.74 5.53
N TRP A 117 -4.89 11.01 4.69
CA TRP A 117 -4.22 9.76 5.00
C TRP A 117 -2.78 9.82 4.51
N THR A 118 -1.85 9.32 5.31
CA THR A 118 -0.43 9.25 4.94
C THR A 118 0.03 7.81 5.02
N SER A 119 0.73 7.34 3.99
CA SER A 119 1.33 6.02 3.98
C SER A 119 2.48 5.94 4.99
N GLU A 120 2.74 4.75 5.50
CA GLU A 120 4.03 4.43 6.09
C GLU A 120 5.12 4.59 5.01
N ALA A 121 6.33 4.97 5.43
CA ALA A 121 7.45 5.10 4.50
C ALA A 121 7.82 3.73 3.94
N ALA A 122 7.75 3.60 2.62
CA ALA A 122 8.09 2.38 1.90
C ALA A 122 9.39 2.57 1.13
N GLN A 123 10.25 1.56 1.11
CA GLN A 123 11.45 1.58 0.27
C GLN A 123 11.12 0.93 -1.08
N ALA A 124 11.43 1.65 -2.16
CA ALA A 124 11.27 1.18 -3.52
C ALA A 124 12.59 1.30 -4.28
N GLU A 125 12.82 0.40 -5.23
CA GLU A 125 13.97 0.50 -6.14
C GLU A 125 13.50 1.06 -7.48
N LEU A 126 14.01 2.24 -7.82
CA LEU A 126 13.76 2.86 -9.13
C LEU A 126 14.92 2.55 -10.07
N PRO A 127 14.65 2.15 -11.33
CA PRO A 127 15.68 2.01 -12.34
C PRO A 127 16.49 3.31 -12.46
N GLU A 128 17.82 3.19 -12.49
CA GLU A 128 18.79 4.30 -12.60
C GLU A 128 18.95 5.21 -11.36
N VAL A 129 17.92 5.35 -10.52
CA VAL A 129 17.96 6.16 -9.29
C VAL A 129 18.41 5.33 -8.08
N GLY A 130 18.11 4.03 -8.06
CA GLY A 130 18.37 3.13 -6.94
C GLY A 130 17.27 3.17 -5.90
N GLN A 131 17.63 2.89 -4.65
CA GLN A 131 16.68 2.84 -3.53
C GLN A 131 16.17 4.24 -3.17
N VAL A 132 14.85 4.37 -3.04
CA VAL A 132 14.15 5.59 -2.63
C VAL A 132 13.18 5.28 -1.50
N ASP A 133 13.05 6.19 -0.55
CA ASP A 133 11.95 6.20 0.40
C ASP A 133 10.74 6.89 -0.24
N VAL A 134 9.57 6.29 -0.12
CA VAL A 134 8.32 6.73 -0.73
C VAL A 134 7.29 6.95 0.36
N VAL A 135 6.68 8.14 0.37
CA VAL A 135 5.57 8.49 1.25
C VAL A 135 4.47 9.14 0.42
N SER A 136 3.26 8.62 0.52
CA SER A 136 2.09 9.16 -0.17
C SER A 136 1.11 9.75 0.84
N THR A 137 0.58 10.92 0.55
CA THR A 137 -0.52 11.55 1.28
C THR A 137 -1.72 11.71 0.35
N ILE A 138 -2.85 11.11 0.72
CA ILE A 138 -4.10 11.18 -0.05
C ILE A 138 -5.15 11.86 0.82
N THR A 139 -5.86 12.82 0.27
CA THR A 139 -7.07 13.38 0.90
C THR A 139 -8.28 13.01 0.07
N PHE A 140 -9.24 12.34 0.70
CA PHE A 140 -10.55 12.06 0.11
C PHE A 140 -11.57 13.06 0.63
N GLY A 141 -12.14 13.83 -0.28
CA GLY A 141 -13.27 14.72 -0.03
C GLY A 141 -14.59 13.96 0.01
N THR A 142 -15.54 14.46 0.82
CA THR A 142 -16.90 13.91 0.87
C THR A 142 -17.71 14.19 -0.40
N ASP A 143 -17.19 15.06 -1.27
CA ASP A 143 -17.72 15.41 -2.58
C ASP A 143 -17.23 14.47 -3.71
N GLY A 144 -16.45 13.44 -3.37
CA GLY A 144 -15.89 12.50 -4.35
C GLY A 144 -14.65 13.04 -5.06
N ILE A 145 -14.06 14.12 -4.58
CA ILE A 145 -12.79 14.67 -5.08
C ILE A 145 -11.64 14.12 -4.23
N PHE A 146 -10.51 13.81 -4.85
CA PHE A 146 -9.28 13.49 -4.13
C PHE A 146 -8.14 14.42 -4.52
N THR A 147 -7.18 14.56 -3.60
CA THR A 147 -5.85 15.09 -3.88
C THR A 147 -4.81 14.09 -3.41
N LEU A 148 -3.72 13.97 -4.15
CA LEU A 148 -2.59 13.10 -3.88
C LEU A 148 -1.31 13.93 -3.83
N LEU A 149 -0.44 13.64 -2.88
CA LEU A 149 0.94 14.08 -2.86
C LEU A 149 1.83 12.87 -2.55
N THR A 150 2.62 12.44 -3.52
CA THR A 150 3.67 11.43 -3.29
C THR A 150 5.02 12.10 -3.28
N GLU A 151 5.80 11.87 -2.23
CA GLU A 151 7.19 12.25 -2.13
C GLU A 151 8.06 11.01 -2.27
N MET A 152 9.06 11.08 -3.15
CA MET A 152 10.06 10.05 -3.34
C MET A 152 11.43 10.69 -3.11
N SER A 153 12.17 10.16 -2.14
CA SER A 153 13.47 10.71 -1.74
C SER A 153 14.52 9.63 -1.82
N SER A 154 15.64 9.91 -2.49
CA SER A 154 16.79 9.00 -2.51
C SER A 154 17.29 8.70 -1.10
N VAL A 155 17.63 7.45 -0.81
CA VAL A 155 18.21 7.08 0.49
C VAL A 155 19.57 7.74 0.72
N ALA A 156 19.96 7.90 1.99
CA ALA A 156 21.23 8.50 2.36
C ALA A 156 22.44 7.74 1.75
N GLY A 157 23.35 8.48 1.13
CA GLY A 157 24.53 7.91 0.46
C GLY A 157 24.35 7.65 -1.03
N ALA A 158 23.18 7.98 -1.61
CA ALA A 158 23.00 7.96 -3.05
C ALA A 158 24.02 8.89 -3.77
N PRO A 159 24.59 8.48 -4.91
CA PRO A 159 25.57 9.29 -5.64
C PRO A 159 25.05 10.66 -6.08
N GLN A 160 23.74 10.76 -6.32
CA GLN A 160 23.03 11.99 -6.63
C GLN A 160 21.72 12.01 -5.85
N PRO A 161 21.65 12.74 -4.73
CA PRO A 161 20.42 12.82 -3.97
C PRO A 161 19.36 13.58 -4.76
N MET A 162 18.14 13.04 -4.79
CA MET A 162 17.01 13.67 -5.46
C MET A 162 15.73 13.47 -4.66
N THR A 163 14.88 14.50 -4.70
CA THR A 163 13.51 14.48 -4.20
C THR A 163 12.59 14.67 -5.39
N VAL A 164 11.58 13.82 -5.52
CA VAL A 164 10.55 13.91 -6.54
C VAL A 164 9.20 14.03 -5.87
N HIS A 165 8.43 15.04 -6.27
CA HIS A 165 7.05 15.23 -5.84
C HIS A 165 6.11 14.92 -6.98
N VAL A 166 5.08 14.13 -6.70
CA VAL A 166 3.96 13.87 -7.61
C VAL A 166 2.71 14.43 -6.95
N GLU A 167 2.16 15.47 -7.56
CA GLU A 167 0.90 16.10 -7.11
C GLU A 167 -0.23 15.60 -8.02
N GLY A 168 -1.24 14.96 -7.46
CA GLY A 168 -2.42 14.46 -8.19
C GLY A 168 -3.71 15.09 -7.69
N ASN A 169 -4.69 15.23 -8.57
CA ASN A 169 -6.06 15.56 -8.17
C ASN A 169 -7.06 15.03 -9.20
N GLY A 170 -8.29 14.81 -8.75
CA GLY A 170 -9.37 14.36 -9.60
C GLY A 170 -10.57 13.89 -8.81
N THR A 171 -11.35 12.99 -9.39
CA THR A 171 -12.50 12.35 -8.77
C THR A 171 -12.21 10.91 -8.45
N PHE A 172 -12.85 10.38 -7.42
CA PHE A 172 -12.88 8.95 -7.13
C PHE A 172 -14.31 8.45 -7.01
N THR A 173 -14.52 7.19 -7.37
CA THR A 173 -15.79 6.48 -7.15
C THR A 173 -15.54 5.18 -6.40
N LEU A 174 -16.49 4.80 -5.56
CA LEU A 174 -16.43 3.59 -4.78
C LEU A 174 -17.36 2.53 -5.36
N SER A 175 -16.90 1.30 -5.45
CA SER A 175 -17.70 0.16 -5.89
C SER A 175 -17.26 -1.12 -5.20
N GLY A 176 -18.09 -2.17 -5.29
CA GLY A 176 -17.72 -3.51 -4.81
C GLY A 176 -17.41 -3.58 -3.32
N ALA A 177 -17.99 -2.70 -2.49
CA ALA A 177 -17.71 -2.70 -1.06
C ALA A 177 -18.19 -3.98 -0.38
N THR A 178 -17.31 -4.58 0.41
CA THR A 178 -17.59 -5.70 1.31
C THR A 178 -17.62 -5.17 2.76
N THR A 179 -17.49 -6.06 3.74
CA THR A 179 -17.35 -5.69 5.16
C THR A 179 -16.08 -4.90 5.46
N ASN A 180 -15.00 -5.09 4.69
CA ASN A 180 -13.68 -4.52 4.98
C ASN A 180 -12.87 -4.11 3.76
N THR A 181 -13.39 -4.33 2.55
CA THR A 181 -12.73 -3.89 1.32
C THR A 181 -13.66 -3.03 0.48
N VAL A 182 -13.10 -2.14 -0.31
CA VAL A 182 -13.81 -1.38 -1.33
C VAL A 182 -12.90 -1.15 -2.53
N THR A 183 -13.45 -1.23 -3.73
CA THR A 183 -12.72 -0.82 -4.93
C THR A 183 -12.87 0.68 -5.11
N VAL A 184 -11.75 1.36 -5.24
CA VAL A 184 -11.67 2.79 -5.52
C VAL A 184 -11.18 2.97 -6.94
N SER A 185 -12.02 3.59 -7.76
CA SER A 185 -11.69 3.99 -9.13
C SER A 185 -11.34 5.46 -9.13
N TYR A 186 -10.16 5.81 -9.60
CA TYR A 186 -9.73 7.20 -9.66
C TYR A 186 -9.67 7.68 -11.10
N LEU A 187 -10.00 8.95 -11.30
CA LEU A 187 -9.91 9.64 -12.57
C LEU A 187 -9.45 11.07 -12.32
N GLY A 188 -8.35 11.49 -12.96
CA GLY A 188 -7.78 12.80 -12.72
C GLY A 188 -6.51 13.07 -13.50
N THR A 189 -5.69 13.97 -12.94
CA THR A 189 -4.41 14.36 -13.50
C THR A 189 -3.35 14.34 -12.42
N SER A 190 -2.10 14.16 -12.82
CA SER A 190 -0.93 14.32 -11.95
C SER A 190 0.11 15.24 -12.57
N LEU A 191 0.99 15.78 -11.72
CA LEU A 191 2.11 16.61 -12.10
C LEU A 191 3.35 16.17 -11.31
N THR A 192 4.35 15.68 -12.02
CA THR A 192 5.63 15.27 -11.43
C THR A 192 6.63 16.41 -11.49
N LYS A 193 7.29 16.70 -10.37
CA LYS A 193 8.36 17.70 -10.24
C LYS A 193 9.56 17.08 -9.53
N VAL A 194 10.75 17.39 -10.03
CA VAL A 194 12.01 17.08 -9.32
C VAL A 194 12.44 18.34 -8.58
N GLU A 195 12.71 18.22 -7.29
CA GLU A 195 13.16 19.33 -6.46
C GLU A 195 14.45 19.95 -7.04
N GLY A 196 14.49 21.28 -7.11
CA GLY A 196 15.64 22.02 -7.66
C GLY A 196 15.75 22.00 -9.19
N GLN A 197 14.93 21.24 -9.91
CA GLN A 197 14.91 21.27 -11.37
C GLN A 197 14.02 22.41 -11.89
N ALA A 198 14.58 23.29 -12.74
CA ALA A 198 13.81 24.34 -13.39
C ALA A 198 12.81 23.76 -14.40
N GLY A 199 11.56 24.21 -14.35
CA GLY A 199 10.49 23.79 -15.26
C GLY A 199 9.13 23.70 -14.57
N ALA A 200 8.08 23.48 -15.37
CA ALA A 200 6.71 23.35 -14.85
C ALA A 200 6.40 21.94 -14.30
N GLY A 201 7.31 20.98 -14.49
CA GLY A 201 7.06 19.55 -14.24
C GLY A 201 6.49 18.83 -15.47
N TRP A 202 6.19 17.54 -15.29
CA TRP A 202 5.62 16.69 -16.33
C TRP A 202 4.20 16.28 -15.95
N PRO A 203 3.17 16.76 -16.69
CA PRO A 203 1.80 16.37 -16.43
C PRO A 203 1.51 14.96 -16.97
N ASP A 204 0.61 14.23 -16.31
CA ASP A 204 0.10 12.93 -16.76
C ASP A 204 -1.39 12.77 -16.43
N GLN A 205 -2.05 11.80 -17.08
CA GLN A 205 -3.40 11.38 -16.72
C GLN A 205 -3.36 10.30 -15.65
N LEU A 206 -4.30 10.37 -14.73
CA LEU A 206 -4.47 9.42 -13.65
C LEU A 206 -5.79 8.69 -13.87
N GLN A 207 -5.71 7.40 -14.19
CA GLN A 207 -6.87 6.53 -14.33
C GLN A 207 -6.48 5.10 -13.97
N PHE A 208 -7.03 4.60 -12.88
CA PHE A 208 -6.75 3.26 -12.36
C PHE A 208 -7.77 2.89 -11.29
N ASP A 209 -7.85 1.60 -11.01
CA ASP A 209 -8.65 1.03 -9.94
C ASP A 209 -7.72 0.36 -8.92
N THR A 210 -8.05 0.48 -7.65
CA THR A 210 -7.37 -0.24 -6.57
C THR A 210 -8.36 -0.73 -5.55
N THR A 211 -7.95 -1.67 -4.69
CA THR A 211 -8.76 -2.12 -3.58
C THR A 211 -8.17 -1.61 -2.28
N ILE A 212 -8.96 -0.83 -1.56
CA ILE A 212 -8.62 -0.43 -0.19
C ILE A 212 -9.19 -1.48 0.76
N LYS A 213 -8.38 -1.88 1.75
CA LYS A 213 -8.77 -2.76 2.85
C LYS A 213 -8.73 -2.00 4.17
N ALA A 214 -9.89 -1.78 4.77
CA ALA A 214 -10.00 -1.18 6.10
C ALA A 214 -9.47 -2.14 7.18
N ILE A 215 -8.51 -1.65 7.97
CA ILE A 215 -7.90 -2.39 9.08
C ILE A 215 -8.58 -1.96 10.39
N ASP A 216 -8.63 -0.67 10.66
CA ASP A 216 -9.36 -0.04 11.77
C ASP A 216 -9.87 1.35 11.35
N GLN A 217 -10.46 2.12 12.27
CA GLN A 217 -11.06 3.44 11.97
C GLN A 217 -10.07 4.50 11.45
N GLY A 218 -8.78 4.32 11.70
CA GLY A 218 -7.70 5.23 11.31
C GLY A 218 -6.62 4.56 10.46
N THR A 219 -6.80 3.32 10.02
CA THR A 219 -5.79 2.58 9.24
C THR A 219 -6.43 1.79 8.11
N PHE A 220 -5.94 1.97 6.88
CA PHE A 220 -6.25 1.08 5.76
C PHE A 220 -4.98 0.56 5.08
N PHE A 221 -5.12 -0.49 4.29
CA PHE A 221 -4.08 -1.04 3.44
C PHE A 221 -4.48 -0.94 1.98
N GLU A 222 -3.54 -0.52 1.12
CA GLU A 222 -3.72 -0.35 -0.31
C GLU A 222 -2.39 -0.68 -1.00
N ASP A 223 -2.40 -1.63 -1.92
CA ASP A 223 -1.27 -2.00 -2.79
C ASP A 223 0.10 -2.08 -2.07
N GLY A 224 0.19 -2.88 -1.01
CA GLY A 224 1.44 -3.06 -0.27
C GLY A 224 1.74 -1.99 0.77
N SER A 225 0.96 -0.90 0.82
CA SER A 225 1.20 0.24 1.71
C SER A 225 0.12 0.37 2.79
N THR A 226 0.55 0.57 4.03
CA THR A 226 -0.34 0.91 5.14
C THR A 226 -0.53 2.42 5.20
N TYR A 227 -1.76 2.89 5.20
CA TYR A 227 -2.11 4.29 5.35
C TYR A 227 -2.72 4.56 6.71
N ARG A 228 -2.26 5.64 7.35
CA ARG A 228 -2.73 6.14 8.64
C ARG A 228 -3.46 7.46 8.46
N LYS A 229 -4.61 7.60 9.11
CA LYS A 229 -5.38 8.85 9.10
C LYS A 229 -4.60 9.92 9.87
N VAL A 230 -4.44 11.09 9.26
CA VAL A 230 -3.81 12.23 9.93
C VAL A 230 -4.79 12.74 10.99
N SER A 231 -4.36 12.73 12.25
CA SER A 231 -5.16 13.25 13.35
C SER A 231 -5.34 14.76 13.17
N GLN A 232 -6.59 15.23 13.24
CA GLN A 232 -6.91 16.67 13.26
C GLN A 232 -6.62 17.29 14.63
#